data_AF-A0A7Z8P5C8-F1
#
_entry.id   AF-A0A7Z8P5C8-F1
#
_cell.length_a   1.000
_cell.length_b   1.000
_cell.length_c   1.000
_cell.angle_alpha   90.00
_cell.angle_beta   90.00
_cell.angle_gamma   90.00
#
_symmetry.space_group_name_H-M   'P 1'
#
loop_
_entity.id
_entity.type
_entity.pdbx_description
1 polymer ?
#
loop_
_entity_poly.entity_id
_entity_poly.type
_entity_poly.pdbx_seq_one_letter_code
_entity_poly.pdbx_strand_id
1 'polypeptide(L)'
;MLLSTLILILCLVGFALIHSLLASLPVKRFIRRSLGSKADKLYMPVYNLIAVMTLIPLVYVLYKNPGEFLYVIPSPWRWFMVAGQVIALIVGPRALRDAPHRFQLRAQLSTPNSPDSIHLNIHGIYRWIRDPFLLSGLVIMWLTPFMTTNLLMIYILTTIYLIMGSIHWESRLVAQFGDEYRDYQKHVHRIIPGLKAYYDK
;
A
#
# COMPACT_ATOMS: atom_id res chain seq x y z
N MET A 1 -25.43 15.49 7.88
CA MET A 1 -23.97 15.55 8.12
C MET A 1 -23.47 14.30 8.85
N LEU A 2 -23.91 14.05 10.10
CA LEU A 2 -23.47 12.89 10.90
C LEU A 2 -23.66 11.52 10.22
N LEU A 3 -24.82 11.29 9.58
CA LEU A 3 -25.10 10.02 8.89
C LEU A 3 -24.12 9.77 7.72
N SER A 4 -23.84 10.79 6.91
CA SER A 4 -22.90 10.67 5.78
C SER A 4 -21.48 10.39 6.26
N THR A 5 -21.04 11.05 7.33
CA THR A 5 -19.72 10.83 7.95
C THR A 5 -19.61 9.41 8.54
N LEU A 6 -20.67 8.92 9.20
CA LEU A 6 -20.70 7.54 9.70
C LEU A 6 -20.60 6.51 8.57
N ILE A 7 -21.35 6.70 7.47
CA ILE A 7 -21.28 5.82 6.30
C ILE A 7 -19.86 5.80 5.71
N LEU A 8 -19.20 6.96 5.61
CA LEU A 8 -17.82 7.06 5.15
C LEU A 8 -16.86 6.22 6.02
N ILE A 9 -16.96 6.33 7.34
CA ILE A 9 -16.16 5.55 8.27
C ILE A 9 -16.45 4.06 8.12
N LEU A 10 -17.72 3.66 8.03
CA LEU A 10 -18.12 2.27 7.84
C LEU A 10 -17.60 1.69 6.51
N CYS A 11 -17.66 2.46 5.42
CA CYS A 11 -17.09 2.06 4.14
C CYS A 11 -15.57 1.86 4.24
N LEU A 12 -14.85 2.80 4.86
CA LEU A 12 -13.40 2.69 5.05
C LEU A 12 -13.03 1.51 5.95
N VAL A 13 -13.75 1.29 7.06
CA VAL A 13 -13.54 0.15 7.95
C VAL A 13 -13.85 -1.16 7.24
N GLY A 14 -14.95 -1.23 6.50
CA GLY A 14 -15.32 -2.40 5.70
C GLY A 14 -14.24 -2.75 4.67
N PHE A 15 -13.77 -1.76 3.92
CA PHE A 15 -12.62 -1.91 3.01
C PHE A 15 -11.38 -2.42 3.77
N ALA A 16 -11.00 -1.75 4.86
CA ALA A 16 -9.80 -2.08 5.63
C ALA A 16 -9.85 -3.51 6.19
N LEU A 17 -11.00 -3.95 6.71
CA LEU A 17 -11.21 -5.31 7.21
C LEU A 17 -11.09 -6.34 6.09
N ILE A 18 -11.80 -6.17 4.98
CA ILE A 18 -11.77 -7.11 3.85
C ILE A 18 -10.36 -7.18 3.25
N HIS A 19 -9.75 -6.03 2.99
CA HIS A 19 -8.40 -5.94 2.44
C HIS A 19 -7.36 -6.60 3.37
N SER A 20 -7.43 -6.34 4.68
CA SER A 20 -6.48 -6.90 5.66
C SER A 20 -6.67 -8.41 5.85
N LEU A 21 -7.94 -8.87 5.87
CA LEU A 21 -8.28 -10.29 5.93
C LEU A 21 -7.71 -11.03 4.73
N LEU A 22 -8.01 -10.55 3.52
CA LEU A 22 -7.51 -11.15 2.30
C LEU A 22 -5.98 -11.10 2.25
N ALA A 23 -5.38 -9.99 2.65
CA ALA A 23 -3.93 -9.86 2.68
C ALA A 23 -3.27 -10.87 3.65
N SER A 24 -3.97 -11.40 4.66
CA SER A 24 -3.40 -12.27 5.70
C SER A 24 -2.81 -13.59 5.18
N LEU A 25 -1.74 -14.07 5.83
CA LEU A 25 -1.12 -15.36 5.50
C LEU A 25 -2.07 -16.56 5.72
N PRO A 26 -2.92 -16.61 6.77
CA PRO A 26 -3.90 -17.69 6.91
C PRO A 26 -4.85 -17.81 5.72
N VAL A 27 -5.44 -16.70 5.26
CA VAL A 27 -6.36 -16.70 4.11
C VAL A 27 -5.65 -17.09 2.82
N LYS A 28 -4.43 -16.56 2.59
CA LYS A 28 -3.59 -16.96 1.46
C LYS A 28 -3.29 -18.47 1.45
N ARG A 29 -2.93 -19.04 2.61
CA ARG A 29 -2.68 -20.48 2.76
C ARG A 29 -3.94 -21.31 2.53
N PHE A 30 -5.07 -20.87 3.07
CA PHE A 30 -6.37 -21.52 2.85
C PHE A 30 -6.72 -21.57 1.36
N ILE A 31 -6.67 -20.43 0.66
CA ILE A 31 -6.97 -20.34 -0.78
C ILE A 31 -5.99 -21.18 -1.59
N ARG A 32 -4.68 -21.15 -1.26
CA ARG A 32 -3.67 -21.97 -1.93
C ARG A 32 -3.95 -23.47 -1.76
N ARG A 33 -4.40 -23.92 -0.59
CA ARG A 33 -4.77 -25.32 -0.34
C ARG A 33 -5.99 -25.74 -1.16
N SER A 34 -6.99 -24.86 -1.30
CA SER A 34 -8.22 -25.18 -2.04
C SER A 34 -8.06 -25.13 -3.57
N LEU A 35 -7.31 -24.16 -4.10
CA LEU A 35 -7.19 -23.93 -5.55
C LEU A 35 -5.89 -24.46 -6.17
N GLY A 36 -4.95 -24.95 -5.35
CA GLY A 36 -3.66 -25.45 -5.81
C GLY A 36 -2.89 -24.43 -6.64
N SER A 37 -2.26 -24.88 -7.73
CA SER A 37 -1.43 -24.04 -8.64
C SER A 37 -2.18 -22.88 -9.28
N LYS A 38 -3.52 -22.99 -9.49
CA LYS A 38 -4.35 -21.92 -10.05
C LYS A 38 -4.34 -20.66 -9.17
N ALA A 39 -4.18 -20.81 -7.85
CA ALA A 39 -4.13 -19.70 -6.92
C ALA A 39 -3.01 -18.70 -7.25
N ASP A 40 -1.86 -19.16 -7.76
CA ASP A 40 -0.73 -18.26 -8.05
C ASP A 40 -1.05 -17.23 -9.13
N LYS A 41 -1.93 -17.58 -10.08
CA LYS A 41 -2.33 -16.71 -11.18
C LYS A 41 -3.56 -15.88 -10.86
N LEU A 42 -4.55 -16.49 -10.19
CA LEU A 42 -5.86 -15.88 -9.98
C LEU A 42 -5.93 -15.00 -8.73
N TYR A 43 -5.12 -15.30 -7.70
CA TYR A 43 -5.26 -14.65 -6.41
C TYR A 43 -5.03 -13.14 -6.48
N MET A 44 -3.95 -12.68 -7.12
CA MET A 44 -3.62 -11.24 -7.16
C MET A 44 -4.63 -10.41 -7.96
N PRO A 45 -5.07 -10.83 -9.17
CA PRO A 45 -6.16 -10.15 -9.88
C PRO A 45 -7.46 -10.09 -9.09
N VAL A 46 -7.88 -11.19 -8.47
CA VAL A 46 -9.12 -11.22 -7.66
C VAL A 46 -9.00 -10.35 -6.42
N TYR A 47 -7.86 -10.41 -5.74
CA TYR A 47 -7.56 -9.56 -4.59
C TYR A 47 -7.68 -8.07 -4.94
N ASN A 48 -7.06 -7.63 -6.04
CA ASN A 48 -7.12 -6.25 -6.50
C ASN A 48 -8.54 -5.86 -6.92
N LEU A 49 -9.27 -6.75 -7.59
CA LEU A 49 -10.66 -6.51 -7.98
C LEU A 49 -11.55 -6.28 -6.75
N ILE A 50 -11.44 -7.13 -5.73
CA ILE A 50 -12.18 -6.98 -4.48
C ILE A 50 -11.80 -5.67 -3.77
N ALA A 51 -10.51 -5.33 -3.72
CA ALA A 51 -10.04 -4.07 -3.14
C ALA A 51 -10.66 -2.85 -3.84
N VAL A 52 -10.69 -2.84 -5.19
CA VAL A 52 -11.32 -1.75 -5.95
C VAL A 52 -12.83 -1.72 -5.71
N MET A 53 -13.51 -2.87 -5.81
CA MET A 53 -14.96 -2.96 -5.60
C MET A 53 -15.39 -2.48 -4.23
N THR A 54 -14.63 -2.82 -3.19
CA THR A 54 -14.93 -2.41 -1.81
C THR A 54 -14.60 -0.94 -1.52
N LEU A 55 -13.75 -0.31 -2.35
CA LEU A 55 -13.45 1.11 -2.26
C LEU A 55 -14.48 2.00 -2.99
N ILE A 56 -15.17 1.48 -4.02
CA ILE A 56 -16.16 2.24 -4.80
C ILE A 56 -17.23 2.92 -3.93
N PRO A 57 -17.87 2.24 -2.93
CA PRO A 57 -18.85 2.90 -2.06
C PRO A 57 -18.27 4.10 -1.30
N LEU A 58 -17.03 3.98 -0.80
CA LEU A 58 -16.36 5.08 -0.11
C LEU A 58 -16.18 6.29 -1.03
N VAL A 59 -15.67 6.06 -2.24
CA VAL A 59 -15.45 7.11 -3.25
C VAL A 59 -16.78 7.74 -3.67
N TYR A 60 -17.81 6.93 -3.88
CA TYR A 60 -19.14 7.42 -4.25
C TYR A 60 -19.75 8.32 -3.17
N VAL A 61 -19.66 7.91 -1.90
CA VAL A 61 -20.19 8.72 -0.79
C VAL A 61 -19.37 9.99 -0.60
N LEU A 62 -18.04 9.96 -0.75
CA LEU A 62 -17.18 11.15 -0.72
C LEU A 62 -17.53 12.12 -1.86
N TYR A 63 -17.77 11.61 -3.07
CA TYR A 63 -18.17 12.43 -4.21
C TYR A 63 -19.52 13.11 -4.00
N LYS A 64 -20.51 12.37 -3.44
CA LYS A 64 -21.84 12.91 -3.15
C LYS A 64 -21.87 13.84 -1.94
N ASN A 65 -20.99 13.62 -0.96
CA ASN A 65 -20.95 14.34 0.30
C ASN A 65 -19.51 14.72 0.66
N PRO A 66 -18.86 15.61 -0.11
CA PRO A 66 -17.48 15.98 0.14
C PRO A 66 -17.31 16.73 1.46
N GLY A 67 -18.38 17.35 1.98
CA GLY A 67 -18.32 18.23 3.13
C GLY A 67 -17.93 19.66 2.72
N GLU A 68 -17.66 20.51 3.71
CA GLU A 68 -17.28 21.90 3.49
C GLU A 68 -15.82 21.98 3.05
N PHE A 69 -15.51 22.93 2.15
CA PHE A 69 -14.13 23.22 1.78
C PHE A 69 -13.38 23.86 2.94
N LEU A 70 -12.25 23.25 3.30
CA LEU A 70 -11.29 23.81 4.25
C LEU A 70 -10.29 24.73 3.53
N TYR A 71 -9.84 24.32 2.35
CA TYR A 71 -8.98 25.13 1.50
C TYR A 71 -9.10 24.76 0.04
N VAL A 72 -8.74 25.71 -0.82
CA VAL A 72 -8.46 25.51 -2.24
C VAL A 72 -7.17 26.27 -2.56
N ILE A 73 -6.17 25.58 -3.11
CA ILE A 73 -4.88 26.16 -3.40
C ILE A 73 -4.95 26.93 -4.73
N PRO A 74 -4.57 28.23 -4.77
CA PRO A 74 -4.61 29.02 -5.99
C PRO A 74 -3.48 28.64 -6.96
N SER A 75 -3.62 29.07 -8.21
CA SER A 75 -2.52 29.05 -9.18
C SER A 75 -1.41 30.02 -8.75
N PRO A 76 -0.11 29.70 -8.97
CA PRO A 76 0.42 28.50 -9.62
C PRO A 76 0.62 27.30 -8.68
N TRP A 77 0.47 27.48 -7.37
CA TRP A 77 0.84 26.49 -6.34
C TRP A 77 0.15 25.13 -6.48
N ARG A 78 -1.13 25.12 -6.90
CA ARG A 78 -1.86 23.87 -7.17
C ARG A 78 -1.16 22.97 -8.19
N TRP A 79 -0.46 23.55 -9.17
CA TRP A 79 0.21 22.79 -10.21
C TRP A 79 1.49 22.11 -9.71
N PHE A 80 2.19 22.69 -8.73
CA PHE A 80 3.30 22.00 -8.06
C PHE A 80 2.79 20.79 -7.27
N MET A 81 1.65 20.91 -6.60
CA MET A 81 1.03 19.78 -5.90
C MET A 81 0.61 18.67 -6.86
N VAL A 82 -0.10 19.01 -7.94
CA VAL A 82 -0.49 18.06 -9.00
C VAL A 82 0.74 17.41 -9.66
N ALA A 83 1.81 18.18 -9.93
CA ALA A 83 3.05 17.64 -10.47
C ALA A 83 3.67 16.59 -9.53
N GLY A 84 3.67 16.85 -8.21
CA GLY A 84 4.10 15.86 -7.22
C GLY A 84 3.25 14.59 -7.22
N GLN A 85 1.92 14.71 -7.34
CA GLN A 85 1.02 13.55 -7.48
C GLN A 85 1.34 12.73 -8.74
N VAL A 86 1.57 13.40 -9.89
CA VAL A 86 1.93 12.75 -11.15
C VAL A 86 3.29 12.06 -11.06
N ILE A 87 4.29 12.70 -10.46
CA ILE A 87 5.61 12.09 -10.22
C ILE A 87 5.45 10.82 -9.38
N ALA A 88 4.70 10.87 -8.28
CA ALA A 88 4.43 9.70 -7.44
C ALA A 88 3.70 8.60 -8.21
N LEU A 89 2.74 8.95 -9.07
CA LEU A 89 2.01 8.00 -9.92
C LEU A 89 2.90 7.33 -10.98
N ILE A 90 3.94 8.02 -11.46
CA ILE A 90 4.90 7.47 -12.44
C ILE A 90 6.01 6.66 -11.74
N VAL A 91 6.50 7.13 -10.59
CA VAL A 91 7.63 6.51 -9.87
C VAL A 91 7.17 5.31 -9.06
N GLY A 92 6.06 5.42 -8.32
CA GLY A 92 5.56 4.37 -7.44
C GLY A 92 5.42 2.99 -8.09
N PRO A 93 4.80 2.86 -9.28
CA PRO A 93 4.64 1.58 -9.97
C PRO A 93 5.96 0.91 -10.39
N ARG A 94 7.09 1.63 -10.44
CA ARG A 94 8.41 1.00 -10.69
C ARG A 94 8.75 -0.04 -9.63
N ALA A 95 8.26 0.13 -8.40
CA ALA A 95 8.41 -0.83 -7.31
C ALA A 95 7.84 -2.23 -7.65
N LEU A 96 6.82 -2.33 -8.52
CA LEU A 96 6.32 -3.63 -8.99
C LEU A 96 7.37 -4.39 -9.81
N ARG A 97 8.14 -3.66 -10.63
CA ARG A 97 9.20 -4.21 -11.48
C ARG A 97 10.44 -4.55 -10.68
N ASP A 98 10.72 -3.75 -9.65
CA ASP A 98 11.91 -3.90 -8.81
C ASP A 98 11.78 -5.02 -7.74
N ALA A 99 10.57 -5.47 -7.42
CA ALA A 99 10.37 -6.61 -6.53
C ALA A 99 9.10 -7.41 -6.89
N PRO A 100 9.06 -8.08 -8.06
CA PRO A 100 7.86 -8.78 -8.52
C PRO A 100 7.46 -9.94 -7.59
N HIS A 101 8.43 -10.55 -6.90
CA HIS A 101 8.20 -11.60 -5.91
C HIS A 101 7.27 -11.15 -4.77
N ARG A 102 7.27 -9.84 -4.43
CA ARG A 102 6.36 -9.27 -3.43
C ARG A 102 4.89 -9.34 -3.85
N PHE A 103 4.59 -9.66 -5.11
CA PHE A 103 3.24 -9.76 -5.66
C PHE A 103 2.88 -11.18 -6.11
N GLN A 104 3.74 -12.15 -5.83
CA GLN A 104 3.50 -13.56 -6.16
C GLN A 104 3.03 -14.31 -4.92
N LEU A 105 1.86 -14.96 -5.01
CA LEU A 105 1.28 -15.68 -3.86
C LEU A 105 2.25 -16.72 -3.29
N ARG A 106 2.84 -17.55 -4.16
CA ARG A 106 3.82 -18.58 -3.78
C ARG A 106 4.99 -17.99 -3.00
N ALA A 107 5.60 -16.92 -3.51
CA ALA A 107 6.70 -16.25 -2.83
C ALA A 107 6.26 -15.69 -1.48
N GLN A 108 5.12 -15.01 -1.39
CA GLN A 108 4.62 -14.46 -0.11
C GLN A 108 4.30 -15.53 0.96
N LEU A 109 4.16 -16.80 0.55
CA LEU A 109 3.91 -17.93 1.43
C LEU A 109 5.19 -18.71 1.77
N SER A 110 6.33 -18.38 1.16
CA SER A 110 7.58 -19.05 1.43
C SER A 110 8.18 -18.64 2.78
N THR A 111 8.97 -19.54 3.33
CA THR A 111 9.76 -19.34 4.55
C THR A 111 11.22 -19.71 4.26
N PRO A 112 12.19 -19.30 5.09
CA PRO A 112 13.62 -19.49 4.82
C PRO A 112 14.02 -20.94 4.48
N ASN A 113 13.33 -21.92 5.08
CA ASN A 113 13.63 -23.35 4.92
C ASN A 113 12.63 -24.11 4.03
N SER A 114 11.74 -23.39 3.34
CA SER A 114 10.79 -24.03 2.42
C SER A 114 11.43 -24.32 1.06
N PRO A 115 10.93 -25.32 0.29
CA PRO A 115 11.41 -25.58 -1.08
C PRO A 115 11.25 -24.38 -2.03
N ASP A 116 10.40 -23.43 -1.65
CA ASP A 116 10.07 -22.21 -2.38
C ASP A 116 10.79 -20.99 -1.81
N SER A 117 11.83 -21.19 -0.98
CA SER A 117 12.63 -20.10 -0.44
C SER A 117 13.27 -19.31 -1.57
N ILE A 118 13.26 -17.99 -1.41
CA ILE A 118 13.88 -17.06 -2.33
C ILE A 118 14.83 -16.18 -1.53
N HIS A 119 16.00 -15.86 -2.11
CA HIS A 119 16.92 -14.92 -1.49
C HIS A 119 16.37 -13.51 -1.55
N LEU A 120 16.70 -12.71 -0.54
CA LEU A 120 16.40 -11.28 -0.59
C LEU A 120 17.28 -10.65 -1.67
N ASN A 121 16.65 -10.06 -2.69
CA ASN A 121 17.35 -9.33 -3.74
C ASN A 121 16.90 -7.86 -3.70
N ILE A 122 17.78 -6.98 -3.22
CA ILE A 122 17.50 -5.54 -3.12
C ILE A 122 18.08 -4.82 -4.34
N HIS A 123 17.19 -4.37 -5.23
CA HIS A 123 17.57 -3.55 -6.38
C HIS A 123 16.57 -2.43 -6.68
N GLY A 124 16.91 -1.59 -7.65
CA GLY A 124 16.07 -0.48 -8.10
C GLY A 124 15.68 0.49 -6.98
N ILE A 125 14.40 0.85 -6.91
CA ILE A 125 13.86 1.79 -5.91
C ILE A 125 14.05 1.33 -4.47
N TYR A 126 14.08 0.01 -4.23
CA TYR A 126 14.23 -0.55 -2.89
C TYR A 126 15.60 -0.28 -2.27
N ARG A 127 16.59 0.09 -3.07
CA ARG A 127 17.91 0.52 -2.55
C ARG A 127 17.85 1.83 -1.79
N TRP A 128 16.79 2.62 -1.98
CA TRP A 128 16.64 3.96 -1.42
C TRP A 128 15.54 4.03 -0.37
N ILE A 129 14.51 3.19 -0.50
CA ILE A 129 13.33 3.20 0.36
C ILE A 129 12.71 1.81 0.45
N ARG A 130 12.31 1.37 1.65
CA ARG A 130 11.72 0.02 1.83
C ARG A 130 10.27 -0.09 1.40
N ASP A 131 9.50 0.99 1.56
CA ASP A 131 8.08 1.05 1.23
C ASP A 131 7.74 2.24 0.29
N PRO A 132 8.09 2.11 -1.00
CA PRO A 132 7.74 3.11 -2.02
C PRO A 132 6.23 3.27 -2.23
N PHE A 133 5.42 2.25 -1.94
CA PHE A 133 3.96 2.33 -2.08
C PHE A 133 3.33 3.19 -0.98
N LEU A 134 3.80 3.04 0.27
CA LEU A 134 3.38 3.92 1.35
C LEU A 134 3.73 5.38 1.04
N LEU A 135 4.97 5.67 0.64
CA LEU A 135 5.36 7.03 0.29
C LEU A 135 4.53 7.58 -0.87
N SER A 136 4.40 6.83 -1.96
CA SER A 136 3.66 7.28 -3.15
C SER A 136 2.18 7.53 -2.83
N GLY A 137 1.56 6.65 -2.03
CA GLY A 137 0.18 6.81 -1.57
C GLY A 137 0.00 8.06 -0.70
N LEU A 138 0.91 8.30 0.24
CA LEU A 138 0.88 9.51 1.08
C LEU A 138 1.09 10.78 0.24
N VAL A 139 2.03 10.78 -0.71
CA VAL A 139 2.28 11.93 -1.59
C VAL A 139 1.06 12.22 -2.45
N ILE A 140 0.46 11.20 -3.10
CA ILE A 140 -0.74 11.38 -3.91
C ILE A 140 -1.88 11.96 -3.07
N MET A 141 -2.08 11.44 -1.87
CA MET A 141 -3.16 11.86 -0.98
C MET A 141 -2.95 13.29 -0.45
N TRP A 142 -1.80 13.56 0.16
CA TRP A 142 -1.55 14.84 0.85
C TRP A 142 -1.19 15.99 -0.10
N LEU A 143 -0.83 15.71 -1.36
CA LEU A 143 -0.73 16.73 -2.40
C LEU A 143 -2.06 17.01 -3.12
N THR A 144 -3.21 16.72 -2.49
CA THR A 144 -4.50 17.14 -3.04
C THR A 144 -4.66 18.67 -2.90
N PRO A 145 -4.86 19.42 -4.01
CA PRO A 145 -4.83 20.88 -4.01
C PRO A 145 -6.11 21.55 -3.49
N PHE A 146 -7.06 20.75 -3.01
CA PHE A 146 -8.22 21.18 -2.26
C PHE A 146 -8.46 20.20 -1.13
N MET A 147 -9.10 20.65 -0.05
CA MET A 147 -9.46 19.78 1.05
C MET A 147 -10.85 20.12 1.54
N THR A 148 -11.60 19.08 1.86
CA THR A 148 -12.89 19.19 2.50
C THR A 148 -12.89 18.47 3.84
N THR A 149 -13.85 18.78 4.70
CA THR A 149 -13.93 18.20 6.05
C THR A 149 -13.98 16.67 6.04
N ASN A 150 -14.82 16.06 5.20
CA ASN A 150 -14.92 14.61 5.11
C ASN A 150 -13.70 13.97 4.43
N LEU A 151 -13.08 14.66 3.46
CA LEU A 151 -11.88 14.17 2.80
C LEU A 151 -10.69 14.13 3.78
N LEU A 152 -10.52 15.19 4.58
CA LEU A 152 -9.48 15.25 5.60
C LEU A 152 -9.63 14.12 6.62
N MET A 153 -10.84 13.89 7.12
CA MET A 153 -11.12 12.79 8.04
C MET A 153 -10.72 11.44 7.43
N ILE A 154 -11.13 11.17 6.19
CA ILE A 154 -10.75 9.94 5.49
C ILE A 154 -9.23 9.87 5.29
N TYR A 155 -8.56 10.96 4.94
CA TYR A 155 -7.11 10.96 4.74
C TYR A 155 -6.33 10.67 6.02
N ILE A 156 -6.78 11.17 7.17
CA ILE A 156 -6.19 10.84 8.47
C ILE A 156 -6.35 9.34 8.76
N LEU A 157 -7.57 8.81 8.65
CA LEU A 157 -7.85 7.39 8.92
C LEU A 157 -7.11 6.46 7.93
N THR A 158 -7.09 6.82 6.64
CA THR A 158 -6.34 6.10 5.62
C THR A 158 -4.84 6.18 5.87
N THR A 159 -4.29 7.31 6.32
CA THR A 159 -2.86 7.41 6.71
C THR A 159 -2.51 6.42 7.81
N ILE A 160 -3.34 6.36 8.87
CA ILE A 160 -3.16 5.40 9.96
C ILE A 160 -3.21 3.96 9.41
N TYR A 161 -4.22 3.65 8.60
CA TYR A 161 -4.37 2.34 7.99
C TYR A 161 -3.16 1.95 7.12
N LEU A 162 -2.65 2.86 6.28
CA LEU A 162 -1.50 2.61 5.41
C LEU A 162 -0.22 2.37 6.22
N ILE A 163 0.01 3.15 7.29
CA ILE A 163 1.17 2.95 8.18
C ILE A 163 1.08 1.60 8.88
N MET A 164 -0.08 1.25 9.44
CA MET A 164 -0.31 -0.05 10.06
C MET A 164 -0.11 -1.20 9.05
N GLY A 165 -0.65 -1.04 7.84
CA GLY A 165 -0.48 -1.99 6.74
C GLY A 165 0.98 -2.18 6.36
N SER A 166 1.77 -1.10 6.30
CA SER A 166 3.21 -1.14 6.03
C SER A 166 3.99 -1.88 7.12
N ILE A 167 3.70 -1.62 8.40
CA ILE A 167 4.30 -2.33 9.54
C ILE A 167 3.99 -3.83 9.44
N HIS A 168 2.74 -4.18 9.19
CA HIS A 168 2.29 -5.57 9.07
C HIS A 168 2.84 -6.28 7.83
N TRP A 169 3.01 -5.55 6.73
CA TRP A 169 3.64 -6.08 5.53
C TRP A 169 5.10 -6.43 5.81
N GLU A 170 5.80 -5.53 6.50
CA GLU A 170 7.20 -5.69 6.80
C GLU A 170 7.49 -6.82 7.79
N SER A 171 6.62 -7.03 8.80
CA SER A 171 6.76 -8.17 9.70
C SER A 171 6.73 -9.51 8.97
N ARG A 172 6.05 -9.59 7.82
CA ARG A 172 6.02 -10.79 6.98
C ARG A 172 7.27 -10.93 6.12
N LEU A 173 7.84 -9.84 5.64
CA LEU A 173 9.13 -9.87 4.97
C LEU A 173 10.22 -10.35 5.92
N VAL A 174 10.18 -9.92 7.18
CA VAL A 174 11.04 -10.47 8.25
C VAL A 174 10.79 -11.97 8.46
N ALA A 175 9.53 -12.42 8.47
CA ALA A 175 9.22 -13.85 8.58
C ALA A 175 9.67 -14.67 7.36
N GLN A 176 9.70 -14.05 6.18
CA GLN A 176 10.07 -14.69 4.92
C GLN A 176 11.59 -14.78 4.73
N PHE A 177 12.32 -13.72 5.06
CA PHE A 177 13.75 -13.55 4.75
C PHE A 177 14.65 -13.54 6.00
N GLY A 178 14.08 -13.52 7.21
CA GLY A 178 14.83 -13.59 8.46
C GLY A 178 15.81 -12.42 8.65
N ASP A 179 17.04 -12.77 9.02
CA ASP A 179 18.07 -11.79 9.40
C ASP A 179 18.59 -10.97 8.22
N GLU A 180 18.55 -11.48 6.99
CA GLU A 180 18.88 -10.72 5.77
C GLU A 180 18.02 -9.46 5.69
N TYR A 181 16.71 -9.61 5.90
CA TYR A 181 15.80 -8.47 5.87
C TYR A 181 16.00 -7.56 7.07
N ARG A 182 16.24 -8.10 8.27
CA ARG A 182 16.52 -7.28 9.46
C ARG A 182 17.76 -6.41 9.27
N ASP A 183 18.78 -6.91 8.60
CA ASP A 183 19.98 -6.12 8.30
C ASP A 183 19.69 -5.01 7.29
N TYR A 184 18.96 -5.33 6.23
CA TYR A 184 18.47 -4.33 5.27
C TYR A 184 17.65 -3.21 5.95
N GLN A 185 16.83 -3.53 6.96
CA GLN A 185 16.05 -2.53 7.72
C GLN A 185 16.91 -1.50 8.47
N LYS A 186 18.14 -1.86 8.85
CA LYS A 186 19.07 -0.94 9.55
C LYS A 186 19.65 0.11 8.61
N HIS A 187 19.74 -0.21 7.32
CA HIS A 187 20.44 0.61 6.34
C HIS A 187 19.48 1.44 5.47
N VAL A 188 18.27 0.94 5.22
CA VAL A 188 17.30 1.63 4.37
C VAL A 188 16.11 2.10 5.19
N HIS A 189 15.66 3.33 4.95
CA HIS A 189 14.52 3.90 5.66
C HIS A 189 13.20 3.40 5.08
N ARG A 190 12.15 3.37 5.90
CA ARG A 190 10.83 2.87 5.46
C ARG A 190 10.13 3.83 4.49
N ILE A 191 10.02 5.10 4.86
CA ILE A 191 9.17 6.09 4.17
C ILE A 191 9.98 7.19 3.48
N ILE A 192 11.04 7.69 4.10
CA ILE A 192 11.83 8.79 3.54
C ILE A 192 13.00 8.18 2.76
N PRO A 193 13.14 8.43 1.45
CA PRO A 193 14.26 7.90 0.68
C PRO A 193 15.60 8.37 1.25
N GLY A 194 16.56 7.46 1.33
CA GLY A 194 17.93 7.80 1.70
C GLY A 194 18.63 8.65 0.64
N LEU A 195 19.72 9.33 1.02
CA LEU A 195 20.58 10.06 0.09
C LEU A 195 21.65 9.17 -0.57
N LYS A 196 21.87 7.98 -0.02
CA LYS A 196 22.80 6.98 -0.54
C LYS A 196 22.04 5.68 -0.78
N ALA A 197 22.30 5.08 -1.93
CA ALA A 197 21.70 3.82 -2.28
C ALA A 197 22.38 2.67 -1.52
N TYR A 198 21.58 1.74 -1.00
CA TYR A 198 22.04 0.50 -0.39
C TYR A 198 22.63 -0.43 -1.46
N TYR A 199 23.74 -1.09 -1.11
CA TYR A 199 24.34 -2.16 -1.89
C TYR A 199 24.51 -3.34 -0.94
N ASP A 200 24.04 -4.53 -1.35
CA ASP A 200 24.39 -5.75 -0.61
C ASP A 200 25.91 -5.91 -0.63
N LYS A 201 26.45 -6.33 0.52
CA LYS A 201 27.87 -6.61 0.70
C LYS A 201 28.23 -7.97 0.13
#